data_AF-A0A1A9R6Y2-F1
#
_entry.id   AF-A0A1A9R6Y2-F1
#
_cell.length_a   1.000
_cell.length_b   1.000
_cell.length_c   1.000
_cell.angle_alpha   90.00
_cell.angle_beta   90.00
_cell.angle_gamma   90.00
#
_symmetry.space_group_name_H-M   'P 1'
#
loop_
_entity.id
_entity.type
_entity.pdbx_description
1 polymer ?
#
loop_
_entity_poly.entity_id
_entity_poly.type
_entity_poly.pdbx_seq_one_letter_code
_entity_poly.pdbx_strand_id
1 'polypeptide(L)'
;MTRSLRISFFTLFFLLAGCAGVDIEDYADTEPRLDIAEYFAGTTRAWGMVQDYSGEVQRRFTVDIQGTYENGSLTLDESFVFSDGETDRRVWTFERIDEHRWIGTADDVEGQVEARQYGHAFHMRYPLEIEIDGRMISFTMDDWMYLQPDGRLINRTAMRKFGFTLGEITLVFEKS
;
A
#
# COMPACT_ATOMS: atom_id res chain seq x y z
N MET A 1 -57.81 -7.95 19.52
CA MET A 1 -56.93 -8.94 18.86
C MET A 1 -55.64 -8.25 18.46
N THR A 2 -54.59 -8.55 19.22
CA THR A 2 -53.21 -8.05 19.15
C THR A 2 -52.45 -8.73 18.00
N ARG A 3 -52.36 -8.10 16.82
CA ARG A 3 -51.48 -8.55 15.73
C ARG A 3 -51.11 -7.37 14.82
N SER A 4 -50.03 -6.66 15.15
CA SER A 4 -49.28 -5.86 14.16
C SER A 4 -47.94 -5.34 14.69
N LEU A 5 -47.73 -5.32 16.01
CA LEU A 5 -46.52 -4.75 16.62
C LEU A 5 -45.33 -5.73 16.77
N ARG A 6 -45.18 -6.70 15.85
CA ARG A 6 -44.03 -7.64 15.87
C ARG A 6 -43.19 -7.67 14.60
N ILE A 7 -43.60 -6.96 13.54
CA ILE A 7 -42.89 -6.99 12.26
C ILE A 7 -41.88 -5.83 12.12
N SER A 8 -41.99 -4.78 12.95
CA SER A 8 -41.14 -3.59 12.81
C SER A 8 -39.73 -3.71 13.42
N PHE A 9 -39.44 -4.77 14.20
CA PHE A 9 -38.14 -4.93 14.86
C PHE A 9 -37.14 -5.77 14.06
N PHE A 10 -37.59 -6.48 13.02
CA PHE A 10 -36.72 -7.38 12.24
C PHE A 10 -36.02 -6.69 11.05
N THR A 11 -36.52 -5.53 10.63
CA THR A 11 -35.98 -4.81 9.46
C THR A 11 -34.74 -3.96 9.78
N LEU A 12 -34.48 -3.67 11.06
CA LEU A 12 -33.32 -2.84 11.47
C LEU A 12 -32.02 -3.65 11.61
N PHE A 13 -32.09 -4.99 11.68
CA PHE A 13 -30.91 -5.85 11.81
C PHE A 13 -30.19 -6.14 10.49
N PHE A 14 -30.79 -5.83 9.33
CA PHE A 14 -30.20 -6.07 8.01
C PHE A 14 -29.37 -4.90 7.46
N LEU A 15 -29.30 -3.77 8.17
CA LEU A 15 -28.54 -2.58 7.75
C LEU A 15 -27.12 -2.51 8.35
N LEU A 16 -26.67 -3.54 9.08
CA LEU A 16 -25.35 -3.60 9.71
C LEU A 16 -24.36 -4.55 9.02
N ALA A 17 -24.79 -5.26 7.96
CA ALA A 17 -23.92 -6.10 7.16
C ALA A 17 -23.35 -5.27 5.99
N GLY A 18 -22.37 -4.41 6.25
CA GLY A 18 -21.79 -3.62 5.16
C GLY A 18 -20.81 -2.55 5.60
N CYS A 19 -19.74 -2.95 6.29
CA CYS A 19 -18.49 -2.19 6.40
C CYS A 19 -17.34 -3.10 6.89
N ALA A 20 -17.35 -4.38 6.52
CA ALA A 20 -16.09 -5.13 6.57
C ALA A 20 -15.21 -4.56 5.44
N GLY A 21 -13.98 -4.16 5.77
CA GLY A 21 -13.01 -3.75 4.75
C GLY A 21 -12.68 -4.92 3.81
N VAL A 22 -11.95 -4.63 2.73
CA VAL A 22 -11.41 -5.69 1.87
C VAL A 22 -10.28 -6.39 2.63
N ASP A 23 -10.37 -7.70 2.76
CA ASP A 23 -9.30 -8.54 3.29
C ASP A 23 -8.42 -9.00 2.12
N ILE A 24 -7.09 -9.05 2.30
CA ILE A 24 -6.20 -9.39 1.19
C ILE A 24 -6.41 -10.83 0.69
N GLU A 25 -6.84 -11.73 1.57
CA GLU A 25 -7.18 -13.12 1.27
C GLU A 25 -8.33 -13.24 0.25
N ASP A 26 -9.18 -12.22 0.09
CA ASP A 26 -10.24 -12.19 -0.94
C ASP A 26 -9.66 -12.28 -2.36
N TYR A 27 -8.37 -11.98 -2.53
CA TYR A 27 -7.67 -12.08 -3.81
C TYR A 27 -6.97 -13.42 -4.04
N ALA A 28 -7.04 -14.40 -3.12
CA ALA A 28 -6.25 -15.65 -3.19
C ALA A 28 -6.39 -16.42 -4.52
N ASP A 29 -7.58 -16.42 -5.12
CA ASP A 29 -7.90 -17.14 -6.36
C ASP A 29 -7.75 -16.29 -7.64
N THR A 30 -7.08 -15.14 -7.54
CA THR A 30 -6.89 -14.23 -8.68
C THR A 30 -5.56 -14.43 -9.39
N GLU A 31 -5.55 -14.15 -10.70
CA GLU A 31 -4.37 -14.16 -11.56
C GLU A 31 -4.19 -12.80 -12.25
N PRO A 32 -2.95 -12.40 -12.61
CA PRO A 32 -1.68 -13.09 -12.35
C PRO A 32 -1.32 -13.08 -10.86
N ARG A 33 -0.49 -14.02 -10.41
CA ARG A 33 0.01 -14.03 -9.03
C ARG A 33 1.19 -13.07 -8.88
N LEU A 34 1.15 -12.22 -7.86
CA LEU A 34 2.23 -11.34 -7.47
C LEU A 34 3.12 -12.03 -6.43
N ASP A 35 4.40 -12.16 -6.74
CA ASP A 35 5.45 -12.36 -5.75
C ASP A 35 6.37 -11.13 -5.77
N ILE A 36 6.48 -10.43 -4.64
CA ILE A 36 7.21 -9.16 -4.61
C ILE A 36 8.71 -9.34 -4.84
N ALA A 37 9.30 -10.48 -4.45
CA ALA A 37 10.72 -10.72 -4.70
C ALA A 37 10.97 -10.98 -6.19
N GLU A 38 10.10 -11.74 -6.86
CA GLU A 38 10.22 -11.94 -8.30
C GLU A 38 9.97 -10.64 -9.08
N TYR A 39 8.96 -9.86 -8.68
CA TYR A 39 8.60 -8.62 -9.35
C TYR A 39 9.75 -7.60 -9.26
N PHE A 40 10.20 -7.31 -8.04
CA PHE A 40 11.14 -6.24 -7.80
C PHE A 40 12.62 -6.64 -7.92
N ALA A 41 12.96 -7.94 -8.04
CA ALA A 41 14.34 -8.33 -8.35
C ALA A 41 14.81 -7.74 -9.68
N GLY A 42 15.91 -6.99 -9.64
CA GLY A 42 16.46 -6.22 -10.77
C GLY A 42 16.08 -4.74 -10.72
N THR A 43 15.96 -4.12 -11.90
CA THR A 43 15.62 -2.70 -12.02
C THR A 43 14.13 -2.52 -12.29
N THR A 44 13.50 -1.66 -11.51
CA THR A 44 12.10 -1.25 -11.70
C THR A 44 12.03 0.27 -11.72
N ARG A 45 11.16 0.84 -12.55
CA ARG A 45 10.89 2.28 -12.56
C ARG A 45 9.43 2.53 -12.25
N ALA A 46 9.16 3.62 -11.54
CA ALA A 46 7.82 4.06 -11.22
C ALA A 46 7.55 5.53 -11.55
N TRP A 47 6.27 5.84 -11.75
CA TRP A 47 5.76 7.20 -11.90
C TRP A 47 4.57 7.37 -10.98
N GLY A 48 4.61 8.41 -10.16
CA GLY A 48 3.64 8.62 -9.10
C GLY A 48 3.19 10.05 -8.92
N MET A 49 2.13 10.18 -8.14
CA MET A 49 1.59 11.46 -7.68
C MET A 49 1.08 11.36 -6.25
N VAL A 50 1.14 12.49 -5.55
CA VAL A 50 0.55 12.69 -4.23
C VAL A 50 -0.64 13.62 -4.39
N GLN A 51 -1.78 13.21 -3.85
CA GLN A 51 -3.02 13.98 -3.82
C GLN A 51 -3.41 14.29 -2.37
N ASP A 52 -4.01 15.45 -2.15
CA ASP A 52 -4.57 15.80 -0.85
C ASP A 52 -5.99 15.22 -0.66
N TYR A 53 -6.60 15.51 0.49
CA TYR A 53 -7.96 15.08 0.83
C TYR A 53 -9.06 15.62 -0.11
N SER A 54 -8.78 16.66 -0.90
CA SER A 54 -9.69 17.19 -1.93
C SER A 54 -9.53 16.48 -3.28
N GLY A 55 -8.46 15.69 -3.43
CA GLY A 55 -8.08 15.01 -4.67
C GLY A 55 -7.20 15.86 -5.59
N GLU A 56 -6.82 17.07 -5.19
CA GLU A 56 -5.89 17.91 -5.95
C GLU A 56 -4.49 17.30 -5.95
N VAL A 57 -3.84 17.27 -7.11
CA VAL A 57 -2.46 16.76 -7.24
C VAL A 57 -1.49 17.79 -6.69
N GLN A 58 -0.86 17.45 -5.58
CA GLN A 58 0.10 18.32 -4.89
C GLN A 58 1.52 18.13 -5.45
N ARG A 59 1.93 16.88 -5.70
CA ARG A 59 3.26 16.55 -6.22
C ARG A 59 3.20 15.42 -7.22
N ARG A 60 4.17 15.39 -8.14
CA ARG A 60 4.45 14.26 -9.04
C ARG A 60 5.90 13.85 -8.86
N PHE A 61 6.18 12.58 -9.05
CA PHE A 61 7.52 12.04 -8.87
C PHE A 61 7.77 10.83 -9.77
N THR A 62 9.06 10.50 -9.94
CA THR A 62 9.49 9.20 -10.47
C THR A 62 10.37 8.51 -9.45
N VAL A 63 10.38 7.18 -9.48
CA VAL A 63 11.25 6.36 -8.64
C VAL A 63 12.02 5.40 -9.53
N ASP A 64 13.33 5.35 -9.36
CA ASP A 64 14.15 4.25 -9.88
C ASP A 64 14.50 3.33 -8.71
N ILE A 65 14.22 2.04 -8.85
CA ILE A 65 14.36 1.03 -7.79
C ILE A 65 15.35 -0.03 -8.23
N GLN A 66 16.35 -0.29 -7.38
CA GLN A 66 17.23 -1.43 -7.53
C GLN A 66 16.90 -2.48 -6.46
N GLY A 67 16.30 -3.57 -6.90
CA GLY A 67 15.93 -4.69 -6.05
C GLY A 67 16.95 -5.82 -6.10
N THR A 68 17.36 -6.30 -4.94
CA THR A 68 18.22 -7.47 -4.78
C THR A 68 17.51 -8.49 -3.90
N TYR A 69 17.36 -9.73 -4.38
CA TYR A 69 16.77 -10.82 -3.61
C TYR A 69 17.78 -11.93 -3.38
N GLU A 70 18.21 -12.10 -2.14
CA GLU A 70 19.22 -13.09 -1.74
C GLU A 70 18.88 -13.68 -0.37
N ASN A 71 19.08 -14.98 -0.21
CA ASN A 71 18.92 -15.69 1.07
C ASN A 71 17.54 -15.49 1.76
N GLY A 72 16.47 -15.25 0.98
CA GLY A 72 15.13 -15.03 1.53
C GLY A 72 14.82 -13.58 1.92
N SER A 73 15.75 -12.66 1.66
CA SER A 73 15.61 -11.23 1.92
C SER A 73 15.59 -10.42 0.62
N LEU A 74 14.61 -9.54 0.47
CA LEU A 74 14.48 -8.60 -0.64
C LEU A 74 14.85 -7.20 -0.16
N THR A 75 15.91 -6.62 -0.71
CA THR A 75 16.28 -5.22 -0.49
C THR A 75 15.88 -4.38 -1.69
N LEU A 76 15.16 -3.27 -1.47
CA LEU A 76 14.76 -2.30 -2.48
C LEU A 76 15.44 -0.95 -2.18
N ASP A 77 16.36 -0.54 -3.05
CA ASP A 77 16.99 0.79 -2.98
C ASP A 77 16.24 1.74 -3.92
N GLU A 78 15.41 2.60 -3.33
CA GLU A 78 14.46 3.47 -4.02
C GLU A 78 15.01 4.89 -4.11
N SER A 79 15.19 5.40 -5.32
CA SER A 79 15.64 6.78 -5.58
C SER A 79 14.52 7.61 -6.18
N PHE A 80 14.04 8.59 -5.43
CA PHE A 80 12.92 9.46 -5.79
C PHE A 80 13.41 10.76 -6.43
N VAL A 81 12.71 11.21 -7.47
CA VAL A 81 12.87 12.54 -8.07
C VAL A 81 11.51 13.19 -8.20
N PHE A 82 11.29 14.28 -7.49
CA PHE A 82 10.06 15.05 -7.51
C PHE A 82 10.04 16.08 -8.63
N SER A 83 8.85 16.50 -9.04
CA SER A 83 8.66 17.44 -10.16
C SER A 83 9.20 18.86 -9.91
N ASP A 84 9.46 19.20 -8.65
CA ASP A 84 10.11 20.45 -8.21
C ASP A 84 11.66 20.34 -8.15
N GLY A 85 12.21 19.15 -8.42
CA GLY A 85 13.64 18.87 -8.40
C GLY A 85 14.17 18.36 -7.07
N GLU A 86 13.34 18.24 -6.03
CA GLU A 86 13.72 17.57 -4.78
C GLU A 86 13.99 16.08 -5.06
N THR A 87 14.90 15.51 -4.27
CA THR A 87 15.25 14.08 -4.33
C THR A 87 15.17 13.47 -2.96
N ASP A 88 14.74 12.22 -2.90
CA ASP A 88 14.69 11.43 -1.68
C ASP A 88 15.20 10.01 -1.95
N ARG A 89 15.59 9.29 -0.91
CA ARG A 89 16.04 7.90 -1.01
C ARG A 89 15.50 7.09 0.16
N ARG A 90 14.91 5.94 -0.14
CA ARG A 90 14.43 4.99 0.86
C ARG A 90 14.99 3.60 0.56
N VAL A 91 15.42 2.89 1.60
CA VAL A 91 15.86 1.50 1.46
C VAL A 91 14.92 0.62 2.26
N TRP A 92 14.14 -0.21 1.57
CA TRP A 92 13.34 -1.25 2.20
C TRP A 92 14.12 -2.56 2.25
N THR A 93 13.97 -3.30 3.34
CA THR A 93 14.37 -4.71 3.44
C THR A 93 13.17 -5.53 3.88
N PHE A 94 12.82 -6.56 3.10
CA PHE A 94 11.72 -7.48 3.36
C PHE A 94 12.25 -8.89 3.56
N GLU A 95 12.05 -9.45 4.75
CA GLU A 95 12.37 -10.83 5.08
C GLU A 95 11.15 -11.73 4.81
N ARG A 96 11.33 -12.78 4.03
CA ARG A 96 10.23 -13.73 3.74
C ARG A 96 9.98 -14.61 4.97
N ILE A 97 8.73 -14.65 5.42
CA ILE A 97 8.29 -15.54 6.51
C ILE A 97 7.69 -16.83 5.94
N ASP A 98 6.85 -16.71 4.92
CA ASP A 98 6.27 -17.82 4.17
C ASP A 98 5.81 -17.37 2.76
N GLU A 99 4.95 -18.15 2.10
CA GLU A 99 4.43 -17.85 0.77
C GLU A 99 3.64 -16.52 0.70
N HIS A 100 2.99 -16.15 1.80
CA HIS A 100 2.07 -15.02 1.84
C HIS A 100 2.56 -13.87 2.72
N ARG A 101 3.52 -14.10 3.63
CA ARG A 101 3.90 -13.13 4.65
C ARG A 101 5.36 -12.70 4.56
N TRP A 102 5.56 -11.41 4.80
CA TRP A 102 6.85 -10.73 4.82
C TRP A 102 6.95 -9.82 6.04
N ILE A 103 8.18 -9.60 6.51
CA ILE A 103 8.50 -8.57 7.50
C ILE A 103 9.39 -7.52 6.85
N GLY A 104 8.87 -6.30 6.72
CA GLY A 104 9.56 -5.14 6.18
C GLY A 104 10.23 -4.28 7.26
N THR A 105 11.34 -3.64 6.92
CA THR A 105 11.98 -2.57 7.68
C THR A 105 12.54 -1.51 6.73
N ALA A 106 12.51 -0.25 7.14
CA ALA A 106 13.15 0.87 6.43
C ALA A 106 13.65 1.92 7.43
N ASP A 107 14.58 2.75 6.98
CA ASP A 107 15.33 3.72 7.80
C ASP A 107 14.40 4.75 8.50
N ASP A 108 13.31 5.10 7.82
CA ASP A 108 12.33 6.12 8.20
C ASP A 108 11.00 5.54 8.71
N VAL A 109 10.98 4.22 8.96
CA VAL A 109 9.83 3.49 9.45
C VAL A 109 10.13 2.91 10.83
N GLU A 110 9.33 3.32 11.80
CA GLU A 110 9.50 2.83 13.17
C GLU A 110 9.05 1.37 13.29
N GLY A 111 10.03 0.47 13.53
CA GLY A 111 9.79 -0.93 13.84
C GLY A 111 9.68 -1.84 12.62
N GLN A 112 9.07 -3.01 12.83
CA GLN A 112 8.85 -4.01 11.81
C GLN A 112 7.44 -3.88 11.22
N VAL A 113 7.34 -4.03 9.91
CA VAL A 113 6.09 -3.94 9.15
C VAL A 113 5.68 -5.33 8.68
N GLU A 114 4.52 -5.80 9.11
CA GLU A 114 3.94 -6.99 8.49
C GLU A 114 3.36 -6.63 7.13
N ALA A 115 3.73 -7.42 6.13
CA ALA A 115 3.19 -7.32 4.78
C ALA A 115 2.66 -8.67 4.30
N ARG A 116 1.63 -8.63 3.47
CA ARG A 116 0.95 -9.82 2.95
C ARG A 116 0.82 -9.79 1.44
N GLN A 117 0.82 -10.96 0.80
CA GLN A 117 0.54 -11.13 -0.62
C GLN A 117 -0.43 -12.30 -0.88
N TYR A 118 -1.44 -12.08 -1.71
CA TYR A 118 -2.39 -13.10 -2.18
C TYR A 118 -2.86 -12.77 -3.60
N GLY A 119 -2.84 -13.78 -4.47
CA GLY A 119 -3.17 -13.60 -5.90
C GLY A 119 -2.38 -12.45 -6.50
N HIS A 120 -3.06 -11.51 -7.16
CA HIS A 120 -2.42 -10.33 -7.77
C HIS A 120 -2.12 -9.19 -6.79
N ALA A 121 -2.40 -9.33 -5.50
CA ALA A 121 -2.38 -8.23 -4.54
C ALA A 121 -1.26 -8.38 -3.49
N PHE A 122 -0.72 -7.24 -3.07
CA PHE A 122 0.16 -7.10 -1.90
C PHE A 122 -0.36 -5.94 -1.04
N HIS A 123 -0.24 -6.08 0.29
CA HIS A 123 -0.74 -5.10 1.25
C HIS A 123 0.20 -4.98 2.45
N MET A 124 0.45 -3.74 2.86
CA MET A 124 1.17 -3.44 4.10
C MET A 124 0.66 -2.16 4.76
N ARG A 125 0.86 -2.06 6.08
CA ARG A 125 0.56 -0.86 6.85
C ARG A 125 1.73 -0.48 7.72
N TYR A 126 2.14 0.78 7.66
CA TYR A 126 3.33 1.23 8.38
C TYR A 126 3.24 2.71 8.76
N PRO A 127 3.90 3.13 9.85
CA PRO A 127 4.08 4.53 10.18
C PRO A 127 5.14 5.16 9.26
N LEU A 128 4.89 6.37 8.78
CA LEU A 128 5.86 7.15 8.03
C LEU A 128 5.88 8.59 8.57
N GLU A 129 7.06 9.11 8.89
CA GLU A 129 7.23 10.50 9.27
C GLU A 129 7.46 11.37 8.04
N ILE A 130 6.63 12.40 7.87
CA ILE A 130 6.72 13.34 6.75
C ILE A 130 6.93 14.73 7.32
N GLU A 131 7.91 15.46 6.80
CA GLU A 131 8.12 16.86 7.13
C GLU A 131 7.10 17.75 6.39
N ILE A 132 6.30 18.51 7.15
CA ILE A 132 5.35 19.48 6.61
C ILE A 132 5.56 20.80 7.35
N ASP A 133 5.88 21.87 6.62
CA ASP A 133 6.14 23.21 7.15
C ASP A 133 7.15 23.23 8.33
N GLY A 134 8.22 22.43 8.22
CA GLY A 134 9.27 22.35 9.24
C GLY A 134 8.89 21.51 10.47
N ARG A 135 7.82 20.70 10.39
CA ARG A 135 7.38 19.80 11.46
C ARG A 135 7.29 18.38 10.96
N MET A 136 7.87 17.44 11.69
CA MET A 136 7.66 16.01 11.44
C MET A 136 6.27 15.60 11.89
N ILE A 137 5.49 15.04 10.98
CA ILE A 137 4.16 14.50 11.24
C ILE A 137 4.16 13.03 10.85
N SER A 138 3.90 12.16 11.83
CA SER A 138 3.72 10.73 11.58
C SER A 138 2.34 10.43 10.99
N PHE A 139 2.29 9.72 9.88
CA PHE A 139 1.10 9.20 9.23
C PHE A 139 1.10 7.67 9.23
N THR A 140 -0.08 7.06 9.19
CA THR A 140 -0.23 5.64 8.90
C THR A 140 -0.46 5.48 7.40
N MET A 141 0.47 4.81 6.72
CA MET A 141 0.37 4.45 5.32
C MET A 141 -0.38 3.13 5.21
N ASP A 142 -1.43 3.08 4.40
CA ASP A 142 -2.21 1.88 4.08
C ASP A 142 -2.01 1.58 2.59
N ASP A 143 -1.00 0.77 2.31
CA ASP A 143 -0.40 0.61 0.99
C ASP A 143 -0.81 -0.70 0.33
N TRP A 144 -1.47 -0.60 -0.83
CA TRP A 144 -1.86 -1.73 -1.65
C TRP A 144 -1.18 -1.70 -3.01
N MET A 145 -0.68 -2.85 -3.44
CA MET A 145 -0.17 -3.05 -4.80
C MET A 145 -0.98 -4.12 -5.53
N TYR A 146 -1.25 -3.90 -6.83
CA TYR A 146 -2.09 -4.76 -7.67
C TYR A 146 -1.44 -5.02 -9.02
N LEU A 147 -1.00 -6.26 -9.24
CA LEU A 147 -0.37 -6.68 -10.48
C LEU A 147 -1.40 -6.79 -11.60
N GLN A 148 -1.14 -6.11 -12.71
CA GLN A 148 -1.99 -6.13 -13.89
C GLN A 148 -1.57 -7.26 -14.85
N PRO A 149 -2.49 -7.75 -15.70
CA PRO A 149 -2.19 -8.84 -16.65
C PRO A 149 -1.02 -8.57 -17.61
N ASP A 150 -0.69 -7.31 -17.87
CA ASP A 150 0.42 -6.88 -18.73
C ASP A 150 1.75 -6.67 -17.97
N GLY A 151 1.80 -7.01 -16.68
CA GLY A 151 3.00 -6.92 -15.85
C GLY A 151 3.23 -5.56 -15.19
N ARG A 152 2.34 -4.58 -15.39
CA ARG A 152 2.38 -3.31 -14.65
C ARG A 152 1.86 -3.52 -13.24
N LEU A 153 2.51 -2.92 -12.25
CA LEU A 153 2.06 -2.99 -10.86
C LEU A 153 1.52 -1.62 -10.46
N ILE A 154 0.26 -1.56 -10.06
CA ILE A 154 -0.37 -0.32 -9.60
C ILE A 154 -0.32 -0.30 -8.08
N ASN A 155 0.23 0.77 -7.51
CA ASN A 155 0.23 1.01 -6.08
C ASN A 155 -0.70 2.16 -5.72
N ARG A 156 -1.45 1.95 -4.64
CA ARG A 156 -2.39 2.91 -4.06
C ARG A 156 -2.21 2.92 -2.55
N THR A 157 -1.80 4.06 -2.04
CA THR A 157 -1.57 4.26 -0.61
C THR A 157 -2.49 5.32 -0.06
N ALA A 158 -3.26 4.97 0.97
CA ALA A 158 -3.99 5.97 1.76
C ALA A 158 -3.11 6.44 2.92
N MET A 159 -2.85 7.74 2.98
CA MET A 159 -2.11 8.38 4.07
C MET A 159 -3.11 8.85 5.14
N ARG A 160 -3.07 8.20 6.31
CA ARG A 160 -4.06 8.39 7.37
C ARG A 160 -3.48 9.04 8.62
N LYS A 161 -4.31 9.85 9.29
CA LYS A 161 -4.03 10.39 10.63
C LYS A 161 -5.31 10.31 11.46
N PHE A 162 -5.22 9.75 12.67
CA PHE A 162 -6.37 9.58 13.57
C PHE A 162 -7.59 8.88 12.92
N GLY A 163 -7.33 7.95 11.98
CA GLY A 163 -8.37 7.22 11.25
C GLY A 163 -8.92 7.91 9.99
N PHE A 164 -8.59 9.18 9.75
CA PHE A 164 -9.02 9.94 8.57
C PHE A 164 -7.95 9.89 7.48
N THR A 165 -8.37 9.66 6.24
CA THR A 165 -7.49 9.80 5.06
C THR A 165 -7.26 11.28 4.79
N LEU A 166 -6.01 11.71 4.81
CA LEU A 166 -5.61 13.11 4.59
C LEU A 166 -4.90 13.33 3.25
N GLY A 167 -4.48 12.24 2.61
CA GLY A 167 -3.96 12.25 1.25
C GLY A 167 -3.87 10.84 0.68
N GLU A 168 -3.61 10.76 -0.61
CA GLU A 168 -3.44 9.52 -1.35
C GLU A 168 -2.15 9.59 -2.18
N ILE A 169 -1.46 8.46 -2.29
CA ILE A 169 -0.35 8.28 -3.21
C ILE A 169 -0.77 7.23 -4.21
N THR A 170 -0.58 7.51 -5.50
CA THR A 170 -0.76 6.51 -6.56
C THR A 170 0.48 6.49 -7.41
N LEU A 171 1.02 5.31 -7.69
CA LEU A 171 2.13 5.11 -8.60
C LEU A 171 1.97 3.83 -9.40
N VAL A 172 2.58 3.81 -10.58
CA VAL A 172 2.63 2.64 -11.46
C VAL A 172 4.09 2.25 -11.62
N PHE A 173 4.40 0.98 -11.37
CA PHE A 173 5.70 0.39 -11.62
C PHE A 173 5.72 -0.33 -12.96
N GLU A 174 6.87 -0.24 -13.62
CA GLU A 174 7.22 -0.99 -14.82
C GLU A 174 8.61 -1.60 -14.60
N LYS A 175 8.69 -2.93 -14.76
CA LYS A 175 9.95 -3.66 -14.71
C LYS A 175 10.73 -3.43 -16.02
N SER A 176 12.03 -3.17 -15.91
CA SER A 176 12.93 -2.99 -17.07
C SER A 176 13.44 -4.30 -17.65
#